data_AF-A0A6I1W8G4-F1
#
_entry.id   AF-A0A6I1W8G4-F1
#
_cell.length_a   1.000
_cell.length_b   1.000
_cell.length_c   1.000
_cell.angle_alpha   90.00
_cell.angle_beta   90.00
_cell.angle_gamma   90.00
#
_symmetry.space_group_name_H-M   'P 1'
#
loop_
_entity.id
_entity.type
_entity.pdbx_description
1 polymer ?
#
loop_
_entity_poly.entity_id
_entity_poly.type
_entity_poly.pdbx_seq_one_letter_code
_entity_poly.pdbx_strand_id
1 'polypeptide(L)' 'DLLMLDWTVSSGMPMHILLTKADKLTYGAAKNTLLKIQSEIRKKWGDSVTIQLFSSPKRMGLEEAYTVLADWLELP' A
#
# COMPACT_ATOMS: atom_id res chain seq x y z
N ASP A 1 9.29 -12.28 2.83
CA ASP A 1 8.10 -11.46 2.50
C ASP A 1 8.24 -10.53 1.29
N LEU A 2 9.40 -10.46 0.59
CA LEU A 2 9.50 -9.76 -0.71
C LEU A 2 9.11 -10.64 -1.91
N LEU A 3 9.13 -11.97 -1.74
CA LEU A 3 8.75 -12.96 -2.76
C LEU A 3 7.36 -12.69 -3.36
N MET A 4 6.42 -12.18 -2.56
CA MET A 4 5.09 -11.82 -3.03
C MET A 4 5.12 -10.64 -4.02
N LEU A 5 6.03 -9.68 -3.81
CA LEU A 5 6.22 -8.54 -4.71
C LEU A 5 6.86 -8.97 -6.03
N ASP A 6 7.84 -9.88 -5.96
CA ASP A 6 8.44 -10.47 -7.15
C ASP A 6 7.40 -11.26 -7.96
N TRP A 7 6.55 -12.03 -7.27
CA TRP A 7 5.47 -12.77 -7.91
C TRP A 7 4.43 -11.86 -8.56
N THR A 8 4.08 -10.74 -7.91
CA THR A 8 3.15 -9.72 -8.42
C THR A 8 3.58 -9.22 -9.79
N VAL A 9 4.85 -8.80 -9.91
CA VAL A 9 5.39 -8.31 -11.18
C VAL A 9 5.45 -9.43 -12.22
N SER A 10 5.84 -10.64 -11.83
CA SER A 10 5.92 -11.78 -12.76
C SER A 10 4.55 -12.26 -13.27
N SER A 11 3.49 -12.09 -12.47
CA SER A 11 2.14 -12.55 -12.77
C SER A 11 1.26 -11.47 -13.40
N GLY A 12 1.74 -10.22 -13.44
CA GLY A 12 0.97 -9.07 -13.95
C GLY A 12 -0.26 -8.73 -13.10
N MET A 13 -0.35 -9.25 -11.88
CA MET A 13 -1.44 -8.91 -10.96
C MET A 13 -1.10 -7.61 -10.22
N PRO A 14 -2.06 -6.68 -10.01
CA PRO A 14 -1.81 -5.51 -9.19
C PRO A 14 -1.73 -5.90 -7.70
N MET A 15 -0.87 -5.22 -6.94
CA MET A 15 -0.78 -5.38 -5.49
C MET A 15 -0.86 -4.03 -4.77
N HIS A 16 -1.56 -4.02 -3.65
CA HIS A 16 -1.68 -2.85 -2.79
C HIS A 16 -1.36 -3.23 -1.34
N ILE A 17 -0.38 -2.55 -0.76
CA ILE A 17 0.15 -2.85 0.57
C ILE A 17 -0.47 -1.91 1.61
N LEU A 18 -1.02 -2.48 2.67
CA LEU A 18 -1.52 -1.73 3.83
C LEU A 18 -0.47 -1.73 4.95
N LEU A 19 0.12 -0.57 5.24
CA LEU A 19 0.96 -0.38 6.42
C LEU A 19 0.08 -0.25 7.67
N THR A 20 -0.27 -1.41 8.23
CA THR A 20 -1.17 -1.51 9.40
C THR A 20 -0.58 -0.90 10.67
N LYS A 21 -1.46 -0.59 11.64
CA LYS A 21 -1.11 -0.02 12.96
C LYS A 21 -0.38 1.33 12.87
N ALA A 22 -0.65 2.11 11.80
CA ALA A 22 -0.08 3.44 11.61
C ALA A 22 -0.38 4.40 12.78
N ASP A 23 -1.46 4.14 13.54
CA ASP A 23 -1.84 4.87 14.75
C ASP A 23 -0.81 4.80 15.90
N LYS A 24 0.12 3.84 15.86
CA LYS A 24 1.18 3.71 16.86
C LYS A 24 2.37 4.65 16.63
N LEU A 25 2.42 5.30 15.47
CA LEU A 25 3.49 6.22 15.09
C LEU A 25 2.97 7.65 15.11
N THR A 26 3.88 8.59 15.38
CA THR A 26 3.57 10.01 15.14
C THR A 26 3.34 10.20 13.64
N TYR A 27 2.48 11.17 13.27
CA TYR A 27 2.14 11.42 11.86
C TYR A 27 3.38 11.60 10.97
N GLY A 28 4.39 12.33 11.45
CA GLY A 28 5.66 12.51 10.74
C GLY A 28 6.44 11.21 10.57
N ALA A 29 6.52 10.37 11.61
CA ALA A 29 7.19 9.08 11.52
C ALA A 29 6.47 8.11 10.57
N ALA A 30 5.14 8.06 10.62
CA ALA A 30 4.32 7.25 9.72
C ALA A 30 4.52 7.69 8.26
N LYS A 31 4.44 9.01 7.99
CA LYS A 31 4.63 9.56 6.64
C LYS A 31 6.03 9.33 6.09
N ASN A 32 7.07 9.53 6.91
CA ASN A 32 8.46 9.26 6.50
C ASN A 32 8.66 7.79 6.16
N THR A 33 8.09 6.89 6.96
CA THR A 33 8.13 5.44 6.69
C THR A 33 7.42 5.11 5.37
N LEU A 34 6.22 5.65 5.16
CA LEU A 34 5.48 5.47 3.91
C LEU A 34 6.30 5.93 2.70
N LEU A 35 6.83 7.15 2.72
CA LEU A 35 7.60 7.71 1.60
C LEU A 35 8.87 6.90 1.31
N LYS A 36 9.57 6.45 2.35
CA LYS A 36 10.76 5.61 2.20
C LYS A 36 10.41 4.30 1.49
N ILE A 37 9.41 3.57 2.01
CA ILE A 37 9.02 2.27 1.46
C ILE A 37 8.43 2.44 0.06
N GLN A 38 7.61 3.46 -0.17
CA GLN A 38 7.05 3.77 -1.49
C GLN A 38 8.16 4.01 -2.53
N SER A 39 9.22 4.73 -2.17
CA SER A 39 10.38 4.94 -3.06
C SER A 39 11.12 3.62 -3.34
N GLU A 40 11.34 2.79 -2.32
CA GLU A 40 11.99 1.48 -2.48
C GLU A 40 11.17 0.54 -3.37
N ILE A 41 9.85 0.52 -3.18
CA ILE A 41 8.93 -0.29 -3.98
C ILE A 41 8.95 0.16 -5.44
N ARG A 42 8.75 1.46 -5.71
CA ARG A 42 8.75 1.98 -7.09
C ARG A 42 10.05 1.70 -7.81
N LYS A 43 11.20 1.78 -7.12
CA LYS A 43 12.51 1.49 -7.72
C LYS A 43 12.68 0.03 -8.16
N LYS A 44 12.00 -0.92 -7.51
CA LYS A 44 12.19 -2.36 -7.73
C LYS A 44 11.06 -3.02 -8.52
N TRP A 45 9.81 -2.64 -8.24
CA TRP A 45 8.61 -3.28 -8.81
C TRP A 45 7.74 -2.32 -9.63
N GLY A 46 8.19 -1.06 -9.81
CA GLY A 46 7.47 -0.06 -10.60
C GLY A 46 6.13 0.34 -9.98
N ASP A 47 5.17 0.69 -10.83
CA ASP A 47 3.86 1.19 -10.41
C ASP A 47 2.82 0.07 -10.22
N SER A 48 3.17 -1.19 -10.48
CA SER A 48 2.31 -2.36 -10.25
C SER A 48 2.04 -2.63 -8.76
N VAL A 49 2.80 -1.99 -7.88
CA VAL A 49 2.68 -2.10 -6.43
C VAL A 49 2.46 -0.73 -5.81
N THR A 50 1.34 -0.57 -5.12
CA THR A 50 1.02 0.65 -4.36
C THR A 50 1.04 0.37 -2.86
N ILE A 51 1.13 1.43 -2.04
CA ILE A 51 1.24 1.32 -0.59
C ILE A 51 0.59 2.53 0.09
N GLN A 52 -0.10 2.29 1.21
CA GLN A 52 -0.73 3.34 2.01
C GLN A 52 -0.58 3.08 3.52
N LEU A 53 -0.87 4.10 4.33
CA LEU A 53 -1.04 3.94 5.77
C LEU A 53 -2.44 3.38 6.07
N PHE A 54 -2.53 2.49 7.06
CA PHE A 54 -3.80 1.91 7.45
C PHE A 54 -3.91 1.73 8.96
N SER A 55 -5.09 2.04 9.51
CA SER A 55 -5.43 1.70 10.90
C SER A 55 -6.92 1.40 10.99
N SER A 56 -7.24 0.12 11.22
CA SER A 56 -8.63 -0.32 11.44
C SER A 56 -9.27 0.37 12.67
N PRO A 57 -8.61 0.44 13.85
CA PRO A 57 -9.19 1.12 15.01
C PRO A 57 -9.43 2.62 14.81
N LYS A 58 -8.62 3.29 14.00
CA LYS A 58 -8.75 4.72 13.70
C LYS A 58 -9.47 5.01 12.39
N ARG A 59 -9.93 3.98 11.67
CA ARG A 59 -10.52 4.09 10.32
C ARG A 59 -9.64 4.91 9.35
N MET A 60 -8.33 4.86 9.53
CA MET A 60 -7.37 5.58 8.70
C MET A 60 -7.07 4.78 7.43
N GLY A 61 -7.10 5.44 6.28
CA GLY A 61 -6.82 4.82 4.98
C GLY A 61 -7.97 3.97 4.43
N LEU A 62 -9.16 4.03 5.03
CA LEU A 62 -10.28 3.19 4.61
C LEU A 62 -10.80 3.59 3.23
N GLU A 63 -10.99 4.90 2.99
CA GLU A 63 -11.43 5.43 1.70
C GLU A 63 -10.46 5.08 0.57
N GLU A 64 -9.16 5.30 0.77
CA GLU A 64 -8.12 4.95 -0.21
C GLU A 64 -8.11 3.45 -0.52
N ALA A 65 -8.23 2.60 0.50
CA ALA A 65 -8.31 1.16 0.31
C ALA A 65 -9.58 0.75 -0.46
N TYR A 66 -10.72 1.39 -0.20
CA TYR A 66 -11.94 1.14 -0.94
C TYR A 66 -11.85 1.60 -2.39
N THR A 67 -11.22 2.74 -2.66
CA THR A 67 -10.96 3.19 -4.04
C THR A 67 -10.12 2.17 -4.80
N VAL A 68 -9.02 1.68 -4.22
CA VAL A 68 -8.18 0.67 -4.86
C VAL A 68 -8.94 -0.63 -5.12
N LEU A 69 -9.75 -1.07 -4.16
CA LEU A 69 -10.56 -2.28 -4.33
C LEU A 69 -11.67 -2.07 -5.36
N ALA A 70 -12.30 -0.89 -5.41
CA ALA A 70 -13.31 -0.55 -6.40
C ALA A 70 -12.71 -0.56 -7.80
N ASP A 71 -11.52 0.03 -7.97
CA ASP A 71 -10.78 0.02 -9.25
C ASP A 71 -10.48 -1.42 -9.70
N TRP A 72 -10.05 -2.30 -8.80
CA TRP A 72 -9.77 -3.71 -9.12
C TRP A 72 -11.00 -4.54 -9.44
N LEU A 73 -12.12 -4.21 -8.81
CA LEU A 73 -13.40 -4.91 -9.00
C LEU A 73 -14.25 -4.27 -10.11
N GLU A 74 -13.71 -3.25 -10.80
CA GLU A 74 -14.40 -2.48 -11.84
C GLU A 74 -15.76 -1.94 -11.35
N LEU A 75 -15.81 -1.50 -10.08
CA LEU A 75 -16.99 -0.92 -9.48
C LEU A 75 -17.16 0.54 -9.92
N PRO A 76 -18.40 0.99 -10.17
CA PRO A 76 -18.69 2.36 -10.61
C PRO A 76 -18.42 3.42 -9.53
#